data_AF-X1VBV0-F1
#
_entry.id   AF-X1VBV0-F1
#
_cell.length_a   1.000
_cell.length_b   1.000
_cell.length_c   1.000
_cell.angle_alpha   90.00
_cell.angle_beta   90.00
_cell.angle_gamma   90.00
#
_symmetry.space_group_name_H-M   'P 1'
#
loop_
_entity.id
_entity.type
_entity.pdbx_description
1 polymer ?
#
loop_
_entity_poly.entity_id
_entity_poly.type
_entity_poly.pdbx_seq_one_letter_code
_entity_poly.pdbx_strand_id
1 'polypeptide(L)'
;MALQKDGTVDFGVEADPKDLFGHGNESVDSVEDTGDPEVTPLTELKSIVLSLDWEITDEIMSQFVKEIDKLKDTYRDDEILVSFLGLLDSVGKYIKTHKAKAHPNAGKLLNSAYMSLEKVIVS
;
A
#
# COMPACT_ATOMS: atom_id res chain seq x y z
N MET A 1 53.24 31.95 -25.66
CA MET A 1 53.12 30.54 -25.23
C MET A 1 52.02 30.49 -24.18
N ALA A 2 50.84 30.03 -24.58
CA ALA A 2 49.69 29.89 -23.70
C ALA A 2 49.72 28.49 -23.07
N LEU A 3 49.33 28.38 -21.80
CA LEU A 3 48.10 27.68 -21.38
C LEU A 3 48.03 27.63 -19.84
N GLN A 4 46.89 28.11 -19.34
CA GLN A 4 46.43 28.06 -17.96
C GLN A 4 45.84 26.69 -17.63
N LYS A 5 46.07 26.27 -16.38
CA LYS A 5 45.11 25.70 -15.42
C LYS A 5 44.06 24.71 -15.98
N ASP A 6 44.22 23.45 -15.64
CA ASP A 6 43.05 22.60 -15.35
C ASP A 6 43.36 21.68 -14.16
N GLY A 7 42.60 21.87 -13.10
CA GLY A 7 42.55 20.98 -11.95
C GLY A 7 41.31 20.12 -12.13
N THR A 8 41.50 18.89 -12.58
CA THR A 8 40.46 17.87 -12.52
C THR A 8 40.90 16.88 -11.45
N VAL A 9 40.37 17.07 -10.24
CA VAL A 9 40.41 16.03 -9.20
C VAL A 9 39.16 15.20 -9.44
N ASP A 10 39.37 14.00 -9.98
CA ASP A 10 38.33 12.99 -10.16
C ASP A 10 37.87 12.52 -8.76
N PHE A 11 36.66 12.92 -8.37
CA PHE A 11 35.98 12.33 -7.21
C PHE A 11 35.23 11.08 -7.69
N GLY A 12 35.97 10.04 -8.05
CA GLY A 12 35.45 8.69 -8.16
C GLY A 12 35.09 8.15 -6.78
N VAL A 13 33.92 8.51 -6.27
CA VAL A 13 33.30 7.76 -5.16
C VAL A 13 32.61 6.56 -5.79
N GLU A 14 33.39 5.53 -6.10
CA GLU A 14 32.86 4.19 -6.30
C GLU A 14 32.49 3.65 -4.90
N ALA A 15 31.34 4.08 -4.40
CA ALA A 15 30.73 3.43 -3.25
C ALA A 15 30.21 2.07 -3.72
N ASP A 16 30.85 0.99 -3.26
CA ASP A 16 30.35 -0.37 -3.46
C ASP A 16 28.94 -0.43 -2.83
N PRO A 17 27.89 -0.81 -3.58
CA PRO A 17 26.52 -0.86 -3.06
C PRO A 17 26.39 -1.70 -1.79
N LYS A 18 27.34 -2.60 -1.53
CA LYS A 18 27.35 -3.46 -0.35
C LYS A 18 27.75 -2.74 0.95
N ASP A 19 28.47 -1.62 0.86
CA ASP A 19 28.91 -0.85 2.04
C ASP A 19 27.78 0.01 2.65
N LEU A 20 26.68 0.23 1.92
CA LEU A 20 25.50 0.94 2.44
C LEU A 20 24.53 0.05 3.22
N PHE A 21 24.66 -1.28 3.11
CA PHE A 21 23.79 -2.23 3.82
C PHE A 21 24.49 -2.86 5.03
N GLY A 22 25.36 -2.08 5.69
CA GLY A 22 26.10 -2.47 6.88
C GLY A 22 25.54 -1.84 8.15
N HIS A 23 24.70 -2.60 8.85
CA HIS A 23 24.34 -2.48 10.28
C HIS A 23 23.35 -1.39 10.72
N GLY A 24 22.24 -1.86 11.30
CA GLY A 24 21.45 -1.06 12.23
C GLY A 24 20.02 -1.56 12.35
N ASN A 25 19.81 -2.56 13.21
CA ASN A 25 18.53 -3.01 13.72
C ASN A 25 17.57 -1.85 14.07
N GLU A 26 16.62 -1.55 13.18
CA GLU A 26 15.25 -1.30 13.57
C GLU A 26 14.46 -2.49 13.06
N SER A 27 13.92 -3.25 14.00
CA SER A 27 12.97 -4.33 13.77
C SER A 27 11.83 -3.81 12.89
N VAL A 28 11.97 -4.02 11.58
CA VAL A 28 10.84 -4.05 10.67
C VAL A 28 10.06 -5.28 11.11
N ASP A 29 9.02 -5.05 11.91
CA ASP A 29 7.97 -6.01 12.20
C ASP A 29 7.15 -6.22 10.91
N SER A 30 7.82 -6.72 9.87
CA SER A 30 7.15 -7.44 8.80
C SER A 30 6.77 -8.76 9.42
N VAL A 31 5.59 -8.80 10.02
CA VAL A 31 4.93 -10.06 10.36
C VAL A 31 4.66 -10.75 9.03
N GLU A 32 5.64 -11.49 8.54
CA GLU A 32 5.43 -12.57 7.58
C GLU A 32 4.69 -13.66 8.34
N ASP A 33 3.37 -13.51 8.41
CA ASP A 33 2.43 -14.53 8.82
C ASP A 33 2.64 -15.75 7.90
N THR A 34 3.40 -16.72 8.40
CA THR A 34 3.69 -18.00 7.75
C THR A 34 2.71 -19.09 8.18
N GLY A 35 1.57 -18.71 8.78
CA GLY A 35 0.42 -19.59 8.93
C GLY A 35 -0.25 -19.84 7.57
N ASP A 36 -0.81 -21.03 7.39
CA ASP A 36 -1.83 -21.24 6.35
C ASP A 36 -2.83 -20.07 6.42
N PRO A 37 -3.15 -19.39 5.30
CA PRO A 37 -4.03 -18.23 5.36
C PRO A 37 -5.38 -18.71 5.86
N GLU A 38 -5.67 -18.45 7.14
CA GLU A 38 -7.00 -18.60 7.69
C GLU A 38 -7.92 -17.84 6.74
N VAL A 39 -8.83 -18.55 6.09
CA VAL A 39 -9.73 -17.97 5.08
C VAL A 39 -10.75 -17.12 5.84
N THR A 40 -10.36 -15.88 6.12
CA THR A 40 -11.21 -14.87 6.74
C THR A 40 -12.07 -14.20 5.67
N PRO A 41 -13.19 -13.56 6.06
CA PRO A 41 -13.94 -12.72 5.14
C PRO A 41 -13.08 -11.61 4.49
N LEU A 42 -11.99 -11.18 5.12
CA LEU A 42 -11.10 -10.14 4.59
C LEU A 42 -10.05 -10.65 3.60
N THR A 43 -9.83 -11.97 3.47
CA THR A 43 -8.72 -12.52 2.68
C THR A 43 -8.75 -12.04 1.22
N GLU A 44 -9.95 -11.95 0.62
CA GLU A 44 -10.12 -11.41 -0.74
C GLU A 44 -9.80 -9.91 -0.81
N LEU A 45 -10.29 -9.12 0.16
CA LEU A 45 -10.01 -7.69 0.21
C LEU A 45 -8.50 -7.43 0.36
N LYS A 46 -7.81 -8.22 1.19
CA LYS A 46 -6.35 -8.16 1.38
C LYS A 46 -5.59 -8.38 0.08
N SER A 47 -5.97 -9.41 -0.68
CA SER A 47 -5.39 -9.73 -1.99
C SER A 47 -5.55 -8.57 -3.00
N ILE A 48 -6.74 -7.96 -3.03
CA ILE A 48 -7.03 -6.81 -3.90
C ILE A 48 -6.19 -5.59 -3.47
N VAL A 49 -6.11 -5.30 -2.17
CA VAL A 49 -5.33 -4.17 -1.64
C VAL A 49 -3.85 -4.32 -1.97
N LEU A 50 -3.28 -5.51 -1.80
CA LEU A 50 -1.89 -5.80 -2.19
C LEU A 50 -1.68 -5.61 -3.70
N SER A 51 -2.66 -5.96 -4.53
CA SER A 51 -2.57 -5.74 -5.98
C SER A 51 -2.54 -4.24 -6.32
N LEU A 52 -3.29 -3.41 -5.58
CA LEU A 52 -3.32 -1.95 -5.74
C LEU A 52 -2.00 -1.26 -5.37
N ASP A 53 -1.14 -1.87 -4.55
CA ASP A 53 0.20 -1.36 -4.25
C ASP A 53 1.13 -1.40 -5.48
N TRP A 54 0.95 -2.41 -6.33
CA TRP A 54 1.75 -2.59 -7.54
C TRP A 54 1.17 -1.83 -8.73
N GLU A 55 -0.13 -1.97 -8.97
CA GLU A 55 -0.81 -1.35 -10.11
C GLU A 55 -2.26 -1.00 -9.79
N ILE A 56 -2.67 0.20 -10.19
CA ILE A 56 -4.07 0.62 -10.14
C ILE A 56 -4.68 0.51 -11.53
N THR A 57 -5.52 -0.50 -11.73
CA THR A 57 -6.28 -0.70 -12.98
C THR A 57 -7.79 -0.61 -12.74
N ASP A 58 -8.55 -0.36 -13.80
CA ASP A 58 -10.02 -0.34 -13.72
C ASP A 58 -10.61 -1.68 -13.28
N GLU A 59 -9.94 -2.78 -13.62
CA GLU A 59 -10.35 -4.14 -13.25
C GLU A 59 -10.19 -4.36 -11.73
N ILE A 60 -8.99 -4.10 -11.20
CA ILE A 60 -8.70 -4.25 -9.76
C ILE A 60 -9.62 -3.32 -8.94
N MET A 61 -9.80 -2.07 -9.38
CA MET A 61 -10.71 -1.13 -8.71
C MET A 61 -12.18 -1.56 -8.77
N SER A 62 -12.58 -2.29 -9.80
CA SER A 62 -13.94 -2.83 -9.90
C SER A 62 -14.14 -4.05 -9.00
N GLN A 63 -13.12 -4.89 -8.85
CA GLN A 63 -13.11 -5.98 -7.87
C GLN A 63 -13.15 -5.42 -6.45
N PHE A 64 -12.33 -4.40 -6.16
CA PHE A 64 -12.31 -3.70 -4.87
C PHE A 64 -13.70 -3.23 -4.44
N VAL A 65 -14.38 -2.45 -5.29
CA VAL A 65 -15.72 -1.93 -4.94
C VAL A 65 -16.73 -3.06 -4.73
N LYS A 66 -16.68 -4.12 -5.54
CA LYS A 66 -17.57 -5.28 -5.38
C LYS A 66 -17.34 -6.02 -4.07
N GLU A 67 -16.08 -6.23 -3.70
CA GLU A 67 -15.74 -6.92 -2.45
C GLU A 67 -16.15 -6.08 -1.23
N ILE A 68 -15.96 -4.75 -1.28
CA ILE A 68 -16.46 -3.86 -0.23
C ILE A 68 -17.98 -3.95 -0.07
N ASP A 69 -18.74 -3.98 -1.16
CA ASP A 69 -20.21 -4.11 -1.07
C ASP A 69 -20.63 -5.48 -0.50
N LYS A 70 -19.94 -6.56 -0.85
CA LYS A 70 -20.14 -7.90 -0.25
C LYS A 70 -19.82 -7.89 1.25
N LEU A 71 -18.74 -7.24 1.67
CA LEU A 71 -18.37 -7.16 3.07
C LEU A 71 -19.33 -6.31 3.89
N LYS A 72 -19.91 -5.24 3.31
CA LYS A 72 -20.96 -4.45 3.99
C LYS A 72 -22.19 -5.29 4.31
N ASP A 73 -22.57 -6.22 3.43
CA ASP A 73 -23.66 -7.16 3.70
C ASP A 73 -23.27 -8.18 4.78
N THR A 74 -22.02 -8.66 4.73
CA THR A 74 -21.47 -9.61 5.73
C THR A 74 -21.42 -9.02 7.14
N TYR A 75 -21.03 -7.75 7.28
CA TYR A 75 -20.88 -7.04 8.55
C TYR A 75 -22.02 -6.07 8.84
N ARG A 76 -23.19 -6.23 8.21
CA ARG A 76 -24.30 -5.27 8.26
C ARG A 76 -24.77 -4.89 9.67
N ASP A 77 -24.56 -5.78 10.64
CA ASP A 77 -24.99 -5.61 12.03
C ASP A 77 -23.91 -4.95 12.92
N ASP A 78 -22.73 -4.65 12.36
CA ASP A 78 -21.63 -3.93 13.02
C ASP A 78 -21.41 -2.55 12.37
N GLU A 79 -21.92 -1.51 13.02
CA GLU A 79 -21.88 -0.13 12.53
C GLU A 79 -20.44 0.40 12.39
N ILE A 80 -19.51 -0.06 13.21
CA ILE A 80 -18.11 0.37 13.16
C ILE A 80 -17.46 -0.20 11.90
N LEU A 81 -17.63 -1.49 11.65
CA LEU A 81 -17.07 -2.15 10.46
C LEU A 81 -17.71 -1.60 9.18
N VAL A 82 -19.02 -1.39 9.15
CA VAL A 82 -19.72 -0.78 8.01
C VAL A 82 -19.20 0.63 7.74
N SER A 83 -18.87 1.40 8.77
CA SER A 83 -18.29 2.76 8.62
C SER A 83 -16.90 2.71 7.98
N PHE A 84 -16.03 1.78 8.39
CA PHE A 84 -14.72 1.57 7.75
C PHE A 84 -14.88 1.15 6.27
N LEU A 85 -15.81 0.24 5.98
CA LEU A 85 -16.11 -0.17 4.61
C LEU A 85 -16.69 0.97 3.77
N GLY A 86 -17.47 1.87 4.37
CA GLY A 86 -17.96 3.10 3.72
C GLY A 86 -16.84 4.09 3.37
N LEU A 87 -15.86 4.23 4.26
CA LEU A 87 -14.65 5.03 4.01
C LEU A 87 -13.84 4.44 2.83
N LEU A 88 -13.58 3.13 2.87
CA LEU A 88 -12.86 2.42 1.81
C LEU A 88 -13.59 2.54 0.47
N ASP A 89 -14.91 2.37 0.44
CA ASP A 89 -15.73 2.56 -0.77
C ASP A 89 -15.60 3.98 -1.34
N SER A 90 -15.63 5.00 -0.48
CA SER A 90 -15.52 6.40 -0.90
C SER A 90 -14.15 6.70 -1.52
N VAL A 91 -13.08 6.23 -0.88
CA VAL A 91 -11.70 6.39 -1.40
C VAL A 91 -11.52 5.59 -2.68
N GLY A 92 -12.03 4.35 -2.73
CA GLY A 92 -11.97 3.49 -3.91
C GLY A 92 -12.68 4.11 -5.11
N LYS A 93 -13.90 4.62 -4.93
CA LYS A 93 -14.63 5.34 -5.97
C LYS A 93 -13.87 6.57 -6.46
N TYR A 94 -13.28 7.35 -5.55
CA TYR A 94 -12.46 8.50 -5.91
C TYR A 94 -11.28 8.11 -6.81
N ILE A 95 -10.52 7.07 -6.43
CA ILE A 95 -9.39 6.56 -7.22
C ILE A 95 -9.87 6.05 -8.58
N LYS A 96 -10.95 5.27 -8.63
CA LYS A 96 -11.52 4.72 -9.87
C LYS A 96 -11.96 5.81 -10.85
N THR A 97 -12.57 6.88 -10.35
CA THR A 97 -13.04 8.01 -11.18
C THR A 97 -11.87 8.85 -11.70
N HIS A 98 -10.85 9.10 -10.89
CA HIS A 98 -9.77 10.04 -11.23
C HIS A 98 -8.54 9.37 -11.83
N LYS A 99 -8.35 8.05 -11.63
CA LYS A 99 -7.23 7.24 -12.15
C LYS A 99 -5.88 7.93 -11.92
N ALA A 100 -5.10 8.15 -12.99
CA ALA A 100 -3.81 8.85 -12.97
C ALA A 100 -3.88 10.31 -12.49
N LYS A 101 -5.08 10.90 -12.37
CA LYS A 101 -5.31 12.23 -11.80
C LYS A 101 -5.75 12.20 -10.33
N ALA A 102 -5.91 11.02 -9.74
CA ALA A 102 -6.18 10.90 -8.31
C ALA A 102 -5.00 11.51 -7.54
N HIS A 103 -5.29 12.13 -6.40
CA HIS A 103 -4.23 12.67 -5.56
C HIS A 103 -3.21 11.58 -5.21
N PRO A 104 -1.88 11.83 -5.26
CA PRO A 104 -0.84 10.82 -5.04
C PRO A 104 -0.96 10.06 -3.71
N ASN A 105 -1.60 10.67 -2.72
CA ASN A 105 -1.82 10.07 -1.39
C ASN A 105 -3.09 9.22 -1.27
N ALA A 106 -3.94 9.13 -2.32
CA ALA A 106 -5.19 8.38 -2.23
C ALA A 106 -4.96 6.89 -1.98
N GLY A 107 -3.94 6.28 -2.61
CA GLY A 107 -3.54 4.90 -2.34
C GLY A 107 -3.07 4.69 -0.90
N LYS A 108 -2.25 5.62 -0.37
CA LYS A 108 -1.81 5.57 1.04
C LYS A 108 -2.98 5.64 2.02
N LEU A 109 -3.97 6.48 1.73
CA LEU A 109 -5.18 6.58 2.53
C LEU A 109 -5.99 5.27 2.49
N LEU A 110 -6.13 4.65 1.31
CA LEU A 110 -6.81 3.37 1.14
C LEU A 110 -6.13 2.28 1.98
N ASN A 111 -4.81 2.16 1.90
CA ASN A 111 -4.03 1.21 2.70
C ASN A 111 -4.17 1.45 4.20
N SER A 112 -4.07 2.71 4.64
CA SER A 112 -4.20 3.06 6.06
C SER A 112 -5.59 2.73 6.61
N ALA A 113 -6.64 2.97 5.81
CA ALA A 113 -8.01 2.61 6.16
C ALA A 113 -8.19 1.08 6.23
N TYR A 114 -7.59 0.33 5.30
CA TYR A 114 -7.62 -1.14 5.31
C TYR A 114 -6.93 -1.71 6.56
N MET A 115 -5.71 -1.27 6.86
CA MET A 115 -4.97 -1.74 8.05
C MET A 115 -5.72 -1.45 9.36
N SER A 116 -6.40 -0.31 9.42
CA SER A 116 -7.23 0.04 10.57
C SER A 116 -8.45 -0.88 10.70
N LEU A 117 -9.11 -1.23 9.59
CA LEU A 117 -10.21 -2.20 9.57
C LEU A 117 -9.74 -3.60 10.02
N GLU A 118 -8.63 -4.09 9.46
CA GLU A 118 -8.06 -5.40 9.82
C GLU A 118 -7.76 -5.46 11.32
N LYS A 119 -7.16 -4.40 11.87
CA LYS A 119 -6.89 -4.29 13.31
C LYS A 119 -8.15 -4.36 14.17
N VAL A 120 -9.25 -3.71 13.76
CA VAL A 120 -10.52 -3.74 14.51
C VAL A 120 -11.13 -5.14 14.52
N ILE A 121 -10.94 -5.92 13.44
CA ILE A 121 -11.49 -7.29 13.33
C ILE A 121 -10.66 -8.30 14.15
N VAL A 122 -9.35 -8.10 14.27
CA VAL A 122 -8.45 -9.00 15.02
C VAL A 122 -8.41 -8.69 16.52
N SER A 123 -8.79 -7.46 16.92
CA SER A 123 -8.72 -6.99 18.32
C SER A 123 -9.89 -7.46 19.19
#